data_AF-A0A1Q7IFJ8-F1
#
_entry.id   AF-A0A1Q7IFJ8-F1
#
_cell.length_a   1.000
_cell.length_b   1.000
_cell.length_c   1.000
_cell.angle_alpha   90.00
_cell.angle_beta   90.00
_cell.angle_gamma   90.00
#
_symmetry.space_group_name_H-M   'P 1'
#
loop_
_entity.id
_entity.type
_entity.pdbx_description
1 polymer ?
#
loop_
_entity_poly.entity_id
_entity_poly.type
_entity_poly.pdbx_seq_one_letter_code
_entity_poly.pdbx_strand_id
1 'polypeptide(L)'
;MQPVNETQQSTTDSTDNAHAKQEKEVEAISRWAALAGALGIGLLYLALPDKLTFGPSWLLLVIEAVLLLPFILASIFRHPLRHITARVTGLTLLGVVTAGLAGSVSLLIYYLPQERGIVLLRSAALLWCTNILVFALWYWEIDGGGPRKRLNSGHQAADFMFPQQVDGNTTKWAPHFVDYLFLAFTGATALSPADTFP
;
A
#
# COMPACT_ATOMS: atom_id res chain seq x y z
N MET A 1 -8.28 10.29 55.09
CA MET A 1 -7.34 9.81 54.04
C MET A 1 -7.97 8.58 53.42
N GLN A 2 -8.59 8.71 52.24
CA GLN A 2 -9.21 7.58 51.51
C GLN A 2 -8.23 7.11 50.42
N PRO A 3 -7.94 5.81 50.31
CA PRO A 3 -7.09 5.28 49.24
C PRO A 3 -7.96 4.99 48.03
N VAL A 4 -8.22 6.01 47.22
CA VAL A 4 -8.85 5.86 45.89
C VAL A 4 -7.86 6.44 44.90
N ASN A 5 -6.98 5.60 44.33
CA ASN A 5 -6.35 5.89 43.04
C ASN A 5 -5.47 4.78 42.48
N GLU A 6 -4.81 3.95 43.31
CA GLU A 6 -3.77 3.05 42.77
C GLU A 6 -4.31 1.93 41.88
N THR A 7 -5.44 1.32 42.24
CA THR A 7 -6.00 0.20 41.47
C THR A 7 -6.67 0.64 40.15
N GLN A 8 -7.33 1.81 40.14
CA GLN A 8 -7.96 2.36 38.93
C GLN A 8 -6.92 2.91 37.95
N GLN A 9 -5.90 3.60 38.47
CA GLN A 9 -4.83 4.16 37.64
C GLN A 9 -3.97 3.04 37.03
N SER A 10 -3.69 1.96 37.78
CA SER A 10 -3.00 0.78 37.25
C SER A 10 -3.83 0.05 36.17
N THR A 11 -5.16 -0.01 36.29
CA THR A 11 -6.02 -0.61 35.26
C THR A 11 -6.11 0.26 34.00
N THR A 12 -6.22 1.59 34.14
CA THR A 12 -6.24 2.51 32.99
C THR A 12 -4.90 2.52 32.27
N ASP A 13 -3.78 2.63 32.97
CA ASP A 13 -2.44 2.55 32.38
C ASP A 13 -2.19 1.20 31.68
N SER A 14 -2.66 0.09 32.25
CA SER A 14 -2.52 -1.23 31.61
C SER A 14 -3.34 -1.36 30.33
N THR A 15 -4.54 -0.76 30.31
CA THR A 15 -5.46 -0.81 29.18
C THR A 15 -4.97 0.09 28.05
N ASP A 16 -4.53 1.32 28.37
CA ASP A 16 -3.95 2.25 27.39
C ASP A 16 -2.65 1.72 26.78
N ASN A 17 -1.80 1.08 27.58
CA ASN A 17 -0.58 0.44 27.07
C ASN A 17 -0.88 -0.77 26.17
N ALA A 18 -1.91 -1.55 26.48
CA ALA A 18 -2.34 -2.67 25.65
C ALA A 18 -2.91 -2.18 24.30
N HIS A 19 -3.74 -1.15 24.30
CA HIS A 19 -4.28 -0.54 23.08
C HIS A 19 -3.17 0.07 22.21
N ALA A 20 -2.25 0.83 22.80
CA ALA A 20 -1.13 1.43 22.08
C ALA A 20 -0.17 0.36 21.49
N LYS A 21 -0.02 -0.78 22.17
CA LYS A 21 0.76 -1.92 21.64
C LYS A 21 0.04 -2.57 20.45
N GLN A 22 -1.28 -2.77 20.56
CA GLN A 22 -2.09 -3.38 19.52
C GLN A 22 -2.14 -2.52 18.25
N GLU A 23 -2.29 -1.19 18.39
CA GLU A 23 -2.24 -0.25 17.25
C GLU A 23 -0.89 -0.30 16.53
N LYS A 24 0.23 -0.41 17.27
CA LYS A 24 1.58 -0.53 16.68
C LYS A 24 1.79 -1.86 15.95
N GLU A 25 1.28 -2.97 16.49
CA GLU A 25 1.36 -4.28 15.82
C GLU A 25 0.53 -4.30 14.53
N VAL A 26 -0.69 -3.79 14.59
CA VAL A 26 -1.59 -3.64 13.45
C VAL A 26 -0.93 -2.79 12.35
N GLU A 27 -0.33 -1.66 12.72
CA GLU A 27 0.37 -0.80 11.78
C GLU A 27 1.58 -1.51 11.14
N ALA A 28 2.38 -2.21 11.94
CA ALA A 28 3.52 -2.96 11.43
C ALA A 28 3.08 -4.01 10.40
N ILE A 29 2.02 -4.77 10.70
CA ILE A 29 1.45 -5.77 9.78
C ILE A 29 1.03 -5.11 8.47
N SER A 30 0.32 -3.98 8.54
CA SER A 30 -0.13 -3.27 7.35
C SER A 30 1.02 -2.72 6.50
N ARG A 31 2.08 -2.19 7.13
CA ARG A 31 3.28 -1.72 6.42
C ARG A 31 4.01 -2.85 5.72
N TRP A 32 4.16 -4.01 6.35
CA TRP A 32 4.75 -5.19 5.71
C TRP A 32 3.90 -5.69 4.54
N ALA A 33 2.57 -5.64 4.66
CA ALA A 33 1.67 -5.96 3.55
C ALA A 33 1.85 -4.99 2.37
N ALA A 34 1.99 -3.69 2.63
CA ALA A 34 2.28 -2.71 1.57
C ALA A 34 3.65 -2.95 0.92
N LEU A 35 4.70 -3.26 1.70
CA LEU A 35 6.02 -3.62 1.15
C LEU A 35 5.96 -4.90 0.32
N ALA A 36 5.19 -5.89 0.75
CA ALA A 36 4.96 -7.11 -0.03
C ALA A 36 4.18 -6.83 -1.32
N GLY A 37 3.20 -5.94 -1.27
CA GLY A 37 2.47 -5.45 -2.45
C GLY A 37 3.39 -4.75 -3.45
N ALA A 38 4.28 -3.88 -2.97
CA ALA A 38 5.32 -3.26 -3.79
C ALA A 38 6.21 -4.33 -4.43
N LEU A 39 6.86 -5.19 -3.64
CA LEU A 39 7.68 -6.27 -4.16
C LEU A 39 6.94 -7.15 -5.19
N GLY A 40 5.64 -7.37 -4.99
CA GLY A 40 4.77 -8.06 -5.93
C GLY A 40 4.74 -7.41 -7.32
N ILE A 41 4.78 -6.07 -7.41
CA ILE A 41 4.87 -5.34 -8.67
C ILE A 41 6.14 -5.70 -9.42
N GLY A 42 7.31 -5.63 -8.79
CA GLY A 42 8.57 -5.99 -9.42
C GLY A 42 8.64 -7.45 -9.84
N LEU A 43 8.06 -8.36 -9.06
CA LEU A 43 7.97 -9.79 -9.42
C LEU A 43 7.06 -10.03 -10.63
N LEU A 44 5.91 -9.35 -10.70
CA LEU A 44 5.02 -9.40 -11.86
C LEU A 44 5.69 -8.78 -13.09
N TYR A 45 6.43 -7.69 -12.90
CA TYR A 45 7.19 -7.03 -13.96
C TYR A 45 8.29 -7.94 -14.51
N LEU A 46 9.02 -8.63 -13.64
CA LEU A 46 10.04 -9.61 -14.03
C LEU A 46 9.46 -10.78 -14.82
N ALA A 47 8.20 -11.14 -14.57
CA ALA A 47 7.51 -12.21 -15.29
C ALA A 47 7.00 -11.80 -16.69
N LEU A 48 7.08 -10.51 -17.04
CA LEU A 48 6.73 -10.03 -18.38
C LEU A 48 7.75 -10.48 -19.42
N PRO A 49 7.33 -10.70 -20.67
CA PRO A 49 8.25 -10.88 -21.79
C PRO A 49 9.18 -9.66 -21.97
N ASP A 50 10.45 -9.88 -22.28
CA ASP A 50 11.46 -8.79 -22.39
C ASP A 50 11.09 -7.69 -23.40
N LYS A 51 10.29 -8.01 -24.42
CA LYS A 51 9.74 -7.05 -25.39
C LYS A 51 8.74 -6.06 -24.80
N LEU A 52 8.15 -6.38 -23.65
CA LEU A 52 7.20 -5.52 -22.93
C LEU A 52 7.87 -4.76 -21.78
N THR A 53 9.19 -4.90 -21.60
CA THR A 53 9.95 -4.21 -20.56
C THR A 53 10.91 -3.20 -21.16
N PHE A 54 11.16 -2.10 -20.45
CA PHE A 54 12.19 -1.14 -20.85
C PHE A 54 13.55 -1.64 -20.37
N GLY A 55 14.37 -2.12 -21.31
CA GLY A 55 15.66 -2.71 -20.99
C GLY A 55 15.51 -4.10 -20.37
N PRO A 56 16.46 -4.55 -19.54
CA PRO A 56 16.38 -5.86 -18.90
C PRO A 56 15.20 -5.94 -17.94
N SER A 57 14.43 -7.04 -18.01
CA SER A 57 13.24 -7.29 -17.17
C SER A 57 13.50 -7.21 -15.65
N TRP A 58 14.74 -7.44 -15.21
CA TRP A 58 15.16 -7.32 -13.81
C TRP A 58 15.45 -5.88 -13.35
N LEU A 59 15.59 -4.92 -14.26
CA LEU A 59 16.01 -3.56 -13.93
C LEU A 59 15.03 -2.87 -12.98
N LEU A 60 13.74 -2.95 -13.28
CA LEU A 60 12.70 -2.33 -12.44
C LEU A 60 12.68 -2.95 -11.05
N LEU A 61 12.79 -4.28 -10.94
CA LEU A 61 12.86 -4.98 -9.67
C LEU A 61 14.07 -4.53 -8.83
N VAL A 62 15.22 -4.29 -9.46
CA VAL A 62 16.41 -3.77 -8.76
C VAL A 62 16.19 -2.33 -8.27
N ILE A 63 15.65 -1.46 -9.11
CA ILE A 63 15.34 -0.06 -8.71
C ILE A 63 14.36 -0.05 -7.54
N GLU A 64 13.31 -0.86 -7.64
CA GLU A 64 12.33 -1.05 -6.59
C GLU A 64 12.98 -1.57 -5.29
N ALA A 65 13.78 -2.63 -5.36
CA ALA A 65 14.46 -3.19 -4.19
C ALA A 65 15.35 -2.16 -3.51
N VAL A 66 16.06 -1.32 -4.27
CA VAL A 66 16.89 -0.22 -3.75
C VAL A 66 16.02 0.83 -3.05
N LEU A 67 14.87 1.20 -3.62
CA LEU A 67 13.95 2.18 -3.04
C LEU A 67 13.20 1.63 -1.81
N LEU A 68 12.95 0.32 -1.73
CA LEU A 68 12.34 -0.36 -0.59
C LEU A 68 13.32 -0.56 0.57
N LEU A 69 14.62 -0.69 0.28
CA LEU A 69 15.70 -0.89 1.25
C LEU A 69 15.63 0.04 2.47
N PRO A 70 15.52 1.38 2.33
CA PRO A 70 15.42 2.28 3.49
C PRO A 70 14.19 2.01 4.37
N PHE A 71 13.06 1.57 3.81
CA PHE A 71 11.87 1.21 4.58
C PHE A 71 12.07 -0.08 5.37
N ILE A 72 12.70 -1.07 4.75
CA ILE A 72 13.02 -2.36 5.40
C ILE A 72 13.99 -2.13 6.55
N LEU A 73 15.08 -1.37 6.32
CA LEU A 73 16.05 -1.05 7.38
C LEU A 73 15.41 -0.24 8.51
N ALA A 74 14.59 0.76 8.19
CA ALA A 74 13.88 1.55 9.19
C ALA A 74 12.94 0.69 10.05
N SER A 75 12.29 -0.30 9.44
CA SER A 75 11.43 -1.27 10.13
C SER A 75 12.24 -2.21 11.04
N ILE A 76 13.30 -2.82 10.52
CA ILE A 76 14.16 -3.79 11.24
C ILE A 76 14.88 -3.12 12.42
N PHE A 77 15.52 -1.99 12.18
CA PHE A 77 16.29 -1.28 13.22
C PHE A 77 15.42 -0.40 14.12
N ARG A 78 14.10 -0.39 13.92
CA ARG A 78 13.13 0.47 14.65
C ARG A 78 13.53 1.95 14.64
N HIS A 79 14.24 2.40 13.61
CA HIS A 79 14.63 3.78 13.42
C HIS A 79 13.73 4.40 12.35
N PRO A 80 12.67 5.15 12.74
CA PRO A 80 11.73 5.68 11.77
C PRO A 80 12.41 6.73 10.87
N LEU A 81 12.24 6.58 9.56
CA LEU A 81 12.63 7.61 8.60
C LEU A 81 11.91 8.92 8.92
N ARG A 82 12.53 10.06 8.59
CA ARG A 82 11.85 11.37 8.67
C ARG A 82 10.63 11.37 7.75
N HIS A 83 9.53 12.00 8.17
CA HIS A 83 8.25 11.99 7.43
C HIS A 83 8.45 12.35 5.96
N ILE A 84 9.16 13.44 5.69
CA ILE A 84 9.38 13.91 4.32
C ILE A 84 10.21 12.93 3.49
N THR A 85 11.19 12.27 4.10
CA THR A 85 12.04 11.29 3.42
C THR A 85 11.23 10.05 3.06
N ALA A 86 10.46 9.51 4.01
CA ALA A 86 9.57 8.39 3.75
C ALA A 86 8.55 8.73 2.64
N ARG A 87 7.95 9.93 2.71
CA ARG A 87 6.97 10.41 1.73
C ARG A 87 7.58 10.54 0.33
N VAL A 88 8.73 11.19 0.21
CA VAL A 88 9.41 11.39 -1.08
C VAL A 88 9.87 10.05 -1.66
N THR A 89 10.49 9.17 -0.87
CA THR A 89 10.91 7.85 -1.35
C THR A 89 9.71 7.01 -1.78
N GLY A 90 8.62 7.01 -1.01
CA GLY A 90 7.38 6.29 -1.34
C GLY A 90 6.78 6.80 -2.65
N LEU A 91 6.58 8.11 -2.78
CA LEU A 91 6.06 8.72 -4.02
C LEU A 91 7.00 8.51 -5.21
N THR A 92 8.31 8.49 -5.00
CA THR A 92 9.30 8.19 -6.05
C THR A 92 9.15 6.76 -6.53
N LEU A 93 9.07 5.80 -5.60
CA LEU A 93 8.80 4.40 -5.91
C LEU A 93 7.50 4.26 -6.71
N LEU A 94 6.40 4.83 -6.22
CA LEU A 94 5.10 4.82 -6.89
C LEU A 94 5.18 5.41 -8.30
N GLY A 95 5.87 6.54 -8.48
CA GLY A 95 6.09 7.17 -9.78
C GLY A 95 6.86 6.26 -10.74
N VAL A 96 7.94 5.62 -10.28
CA VAL A 96 8.77 4.70 -11.08
C VAL A 96 7.95 3.48 -11.53
N VAL A 97 7.26 2.80 -10.61
CA VAL A 97 6.47 1.61 -10.96
C VAL A 97 5.28 1.96 -11.85
N THR A 98 4.65 3.13 -11.66
CA THR A 98 3.57 3.62 -12.53
C THR A 98 4.07 3.91 -13.94
N ALA A 99 5.24 4.55 -14.07
CA ALA A 99 5.86 4.79 -15.37
C ALA A 99 6.23 3.47 -16.08
N GLY A 100 6.77 2.50 -15.34
CA GLY A 100 7.06 1.16 -15.85
C GLY A 100 5.81 0.44 -16.35
N LEU A 101 4.71 0.50 -15.60
CA LEU A 101 3.41 -0.04 -15.99
C LEU A 101 2.87 0.63 -17.26
N ALA A 102 2.80 1.96 -17.28
CA ALA A 102 2.31 2.73 -18.43
C ALA A 102 3.12 2.44 -19.70
N GLY A 103 4.44 2.36 -19.55
CA GLY A 103 5.34 1.96 -20.62
C GLY A 103 5.06 0.53 -21.12
N SER A 104 4.90 -0.43 -20.21
CA SER A 104 4.66 -1.84 -20.58
C SER A 104 3.31 -2.02 -21.28
N VAL A 105 2.29 -1.29 -20.84
CA VAL A 105 0.98 -1.22 -21.53
C VAL A 105 1.14 -0.64 -22.94
N SER A 106 1.93 0.42 -23.08
CA SER A 106 2.20 1.03 -24.40
C SER A 106 2.90 0.05 -25.35
N LEU A 107 3.87 -0.71 -24.85
CA LEU A 107 4.55 -1.77 -25.60
C LEU A 107 3.59 -2.92 -25.95
N LEU A 108 2.70 -3.30 -25.03
CA LEU A 108 1.69 -4.34 -25.30
C LEU A 108 0.78 -3.94 -26.46
N ILE A 109 0.33 -2.68 -26.49
CA ILE A 109 -0.49 -2.13 -27.58
C ILE A 109 0.30 -2.10 -28.89
N TYR A 110 1.57 -1.71 -28.85
CA TYR A 110 2.43 -1.68 -30.03
C TYR A 110 2.67 -3.06 -30.65
N TYR A 111 2.95 -4.08 -29.81
CA TYR A 111 3.21 -5.45 -30.27
C TYR A 111 1.95 -6.28 -30.52
N LEU A 112 0.76 -5.73 -30.26
CA LEU A 112 -0.53 -6.40 -30.44
C LEU A 112 -0.69 -7.12 -31.80
N PRO A 113 -0.28 -6.55 -32.96
CA PRO A 113 -0.49 -7.19 -34.26
C PRO A 113 0.45 -8.38 -34.54
N GLN A 114 1.55 -8.50 -33.81
CA GLN A 114 2.66 -9.41 -34.13
C GLN A 114 2.71 -10.63 -33.21
N GLU A 115 1.94 -10.61 -32.12
CA GLU A 115 2.06 -11.56 -31.03
C GLU A 115 1.00 -12.66 -31.04
N ARG A 116 1.36 -13.82 -30.47
CA ARG A 116 0.41 -14.93 -30.29
C ARG A 116 -0.61 -14.56 -29.22
N GLY A 117 -1.88 -14.85 -29.46
CA GLY A 117 -2.98 -14.51 -28.55
C GLY A 117 -2.78 -14.95 -27.10
N ILE A 118 -2.18 -16.12 -26.85
CA ILE A 118 -1.90 -16.60 -25.49
C ILE A 118 -0.85 -15.76 -24.75
N VAL A 119 0.17 -15.26 -25.46
CA VAL A 119 1.22 -14.41 -24.89
C VAL A 119 0.63 -13.05 -24.53
N LEU A 120 -0.22 -12.52 -25.41
CA LEU A 120 -0.96 -11.28 -25.17
C LEU A 120 -1.89 -11.40 -23.95
N LEU A 121 -2.67 -12.48 -23.85
CA LEU A 121 -3.59 -12.69 -22.73
C LEU A 121 -2.84 -12.83 -21.40
N ARG A 122 -1.75 -13.60 -21.36
CA ARG A 122 -0.90 -13.71 -20.18
C ARG A 122 -0.30 -12.36 -19.79
N SER A 123 0.20 -11.60 -20.75
CA SER A 123 0.81 -10.29 -20.50
C SER A 123 -0.23 -9.28 -20.02
N ALA A 124 -1.42 -9.27 -20.61
CA ALA A 124 -2.54 -8.43 -20.18
C ALA A 124 -2.96 -8.77 -18.74
N ALA A 125 -3.04 -10.05 -18.38
CA ALA A 125 -3.35 -10.48 -17.02
C ALA A 125 -2.27 -10.01 -16.01
N LEU A 126 -0.98 -10.14 -16.36
CA LEU A 126 0.12 -9.66 -15.52
C LEU A 126 0.07 -8.13 -15.33
N LEU A 127 -0.14 -7.37 -16.41
CA LEU A 127 -0.26 -5.92 -16.35
C LEU A 127 -1.50 -5.47 -15.58
N TRP A 128 -2.61 -6.20 -15.69
CA TRP A 128 -3.82 -5.92 -14.92
C TRP A 128 -3.61 -6.17 -13.41
N CYS A 129 -2.99 -7.29 -13.02
CA CYS A 129 -2.60 -7.53 -11.63
C CYS A 129 -1.66 -6.45 -11.10
N THR A 130 -0.68 -6.05 -11.92
CA THR A 130 0.27 -4.97 -11.60
C THR A 130 -0.46 -3.65 -11.38
N ASN A 131 -1.43 -3.33 -12.24
CA ASN A 131 -2.25 -2.12 -12.13
C ASN A 131 -3.00 -2.06 -10.80
N ILE A 132 -3.61 -3.18 -10.37
CA ILE A 132 -4.31 -3.25 -9.08
C ILE A 132 -3.34 -2.95 -7.92
N LEU A 133 -2.14 -3.54 -7.91
CA LEU A 133 -1.15 -3.29 -6.87
C LEU A 133 -0.67 -1.84 -6.87
N VAL A 134 -0.40 -1.26 -8.05
CA VAL A 134 0.01 0.13 -8.21
C VAL A 134 -1.05 1.08 -7.64
N PHE A 135 -2.33 0.87 -7.99
CA PHE A 135 -3.42 1.70 -7.47
C PHE A 135 -3.64 1.49 -5.97
N ALA A 136 -3.54 0.25 -5.48
CA ALA A 136 -3.64 -0.03 -4.04
C ALA A 136 -2.56 0.73 -3.25
N LEU A 137 -1.32 0.77 -3.76
CA LEU A 137 -0.24 1.54 -3.16
C LEU A 137 -0.46 3.04 -3.28
N TRP A 138 -0.99 3.54 -4.41
CA TRP A 138 -1.38 4.95 -4.53
C TRP A 138 -2.42 5.35 -3.50
N TYR A 139 -3.47 4.55 -3.30
CA TYR A 139 -4.50 4.83 -2.31
C TYR A 139 -3.92 4.75 -0.88
N TRP A 140 -3.12 3.72 -0.61
CA TRP A 140 -2.40 3.58 0.67
C TRP A 140 -1.47 4.76 0.96
N GLU A 141 -0.79 5.29 -0.04
CA GLU A 141 0.12 6.42 0.15
C GLU A 141 -0.65 7.76 0.22
N ILE A 142 -1.69 7.97 -0.59
CA ILE A 142 -2.41 9.25 -0.58
C ILE A 142 -3.25 9.41 0.69
N ASP A 143 -3.99 8.39 1.09
CA ASP A 143 -5.03 8.51 2.12
C ASP A 143 -4.51 9.01 3.47
N GLY A 144 -5.20 9.99 4.05
CA GLY A 144 -4.81 10.61 5.32
C GLY A 144 -3.48 11.37 5.24
N GLY A 145 -3.03 11.71 4.02
CA GLY A 145 -1.70 12.25 3.76
C GLY A 145 -0.56 11.27 4.02
N GLY A 146 -0.85 9.97 3.98
CA GLY A 146 0.09 8.87 4.14
C GLY A 146 0.02 8.14 5.48
N PRO A 147 0.62 6.94 5.57
CA PRO A 147 0.43 6.03 6.70
C PRO A 147 0.75 6.66 8.06
N ARG A 148 1.83 7.45 8.11
CA ARG A 148 2.31 8.07 9.35
C ARG A 148 1.43 9.24 9.81
N LYS A 149 0.88 10.01 8.86
CA LYS A 149 0.00 11.14 9.19
C LYS A 149 -1.39 10.61 9.58
N ARG A 150 -1.88 9.57 8.90
CA ARG A 150 -3.12 8.86 9.21
C ARG A 150 -3.14 8.27 10.63
N LEU A 151 -2.01 7.68 11.06
CA LEU A 151 -1.85 7.22 12.45
C LEU A 151 -2.01 8.38 13.44
N ASN A 152 -1.31 9.48 13.20
CA ASN A 152 -1.31 10.63 14.12
C ASN A 152 -2.68 11.35 14.19
N SER A 153 -3.50 11.23 13.15
CA SER A 153 -4.87 11.76 13.13
C SER A 153 -5.92 10.76 13.64
N GLY A 154 -5.51 9.62 14.20
CA GLY A 154 -6.41 8.63 14.79
C GLY A 154 -7.29 7.90 13.78
N HIS A 155 -6.79 7.68 12.55
CA HIS A 155 -7.50 6.95 11.49
C HIS A 155 -8.91 7.48 11.18
N GLN A 156 -9.14 8.79 11.36
CA GLN A 156 -10.34 9.43 10.83
C GLN A 156 -10.28 9.44 9.30
N ALA A 157 -11.44 9.23 8.66
CA ALA A 157 -11.53 9.28 7.20
C ALA A 157 -11.08 10.66 6.70
N ALA A 158 -10.25 10.68 5.66
CA ALA A 158 -9.68 11.91 5.12
C ALA A 158 -9.89 11.99 3.60
N ASP A 159 -9.35 11.01 2.85
CA ASP A 159 -9.46 10.97 1.39
C ASP A 159 -10.34 9.81 0.92
N PHE A 160 -10.40 8.70 1.66
CA PHE A 160 -11.38 7.63 1.43
C PHE A 160 -12.24 7.40 2.68
N MET A 161 -13.56 7.35 2.47
CA MET A 161 -14.52 7.02 3.52
C MET A 161 -14.85 5.53 3.46
N PHE A 162 -14.20 4.73 4.31
CA PHE A 162 -14.56 3.32 4.46
C PHE A 162 -15.87 3.16 5.24
N PRO A 163 -16.62 2.06 5.03
CA PRO A 163 -17.91 1.83 5.67
C PRO A 163 -17.85 1.90 7.19
N GLN A 164 -16.76 1.38 7.77
CA GLN A 164 -16.50 1.36 9.21
C GLN A 164 -16.28 2.75 9.80
N GLN A 165 -16.01 3.77 8.96
CA GLN A 165 -15.72 5.13 9.38
C GLN A 165 -16.93 6.07 9.22
N VAL A 166 -18.03 5.62 8.58
CA VAL A 166 -19.22 6.45 8.28
C VAL A 166 -19.82 7.11 9.52
N ASP A 167 -19.86 6.39 10.64
CA ASP A 167 -20.39 6.90 11.92
C ASP A 167 -19.36 7.74 12.71
N GLY A 168 -18.36 8.33 12.04
CA GLY A 168 -17.29 9.09 12.69
C GLY A 168 -16.20 8.22 13.34
N ASN A 169 -16.06 6.97 12.87
CA ASN A 169 -15.11 5.97 13.35
C ASN A 169 -15.16 5.71 14.87
N THR A 170 -16.37 5.52 15.42
CA THR A 170 -16.58 5.27 16.87
C THR A 170 -15.85 4.03 17.39
N THR A 171 -15.56 3.07 16.51
CA THR A 171 -14.86 1.82 16.83
C THR A 171 -13.33 1.94 16.74
N LYS A 172 -12.79 3.12 16.40
CA LYS A 172 -11.35 3.36 16.17
C LYS A 172 -10.74 2.39 15.15
N TRP A 173 -11.51 2.01 14.15
CA TRP A 173 -11.06 1.15 13.07
C TRP A 173 -9.95 1.84 12.27
N ALA A 174 -8.98 1.04 11.82
CA ALA A 174 -7.84 1.50 11.03
C ALA A 174 -7.82 0.75 9.69
N PRO A 175 -7.72 1.47 8.55
CA PRO A 175 -7.60 0.84 7.26
C PRO A 175 -6.23 0.16 7.10
N HIS A 176 -6.25 -1.07 6.64
CA HIS A 176 -5.07 -1.87 6.31
C HIS A 176 -4.81 -1.85 4.80
N PHE A 177 -3.59 -2.19 4.39
CA PHE A 177 -3.23 -2.25 2.97
C PHE A 177 -4.19 -3.14 2.14
N VAL A 178 -4.72 -4.22 2.75
CA VAL A 178 -5.68 -5.12 2.10
C VAL A 178 -7.01 -4.43 1.77
N ASP A 179 -7.43 -3.45 2.57
CA ASP A 179 -8.65 -2.67 2.31
C ASP A 179 -8.48 -1.81 1.05
N TYR A 180 -7.30 -1.22 0.85
CA TYR A 180 -6.97 -0.48 -0.38
C TYR A 180 -6.75 -1.40 -1.57
N LEU A 181 -6.23 -2.62 -1.35
CA LEU A 181 -6.13 -3.64 -2.39
C LEU A 181 -7.52 -4.04 -2.90
N PHE A 182 -8.46 -4.22 -1.98
CA PHE A 182 -9.86 -4.48 -2.30
C PHE A 182 -10.50 -3.30 -3.06
N LEU A 183 -10.26 -2.06 -2.61
CA LEU A 183 -10.71 -0.86 -3.30
C LEU A 183 -10.14 -0.75 -4.73
N ALA A 184 -8.85 -1.01 -4.91
CA ALA A 184 -8.20 -1.00 -6.22
C ALA A 184 -8.70 -2.11 -7.13
N PHE A 185 -8.92 -3.31 -6.60
CA PHE A 185 -9.48 -4.44 -7.33
C PHE A 185 -10.90 -4.15 -7.83
N THR A 186 -11.77 -3.67 -6.94
CA THR A 186 -13.17 -3.34 -7.28
C THR A 186 -13.23 -2.21 -8.31
N GLY A 187 -12.44 -1.15 -8.12
CA GLY A 187 -12.28 -0.08 -9.10
C GLY A 187 -11.76 -0.56 -10.47
N ALA A 188 -10.72 -1.39 -10.50
CA ALA A 188 -10.13 -1.91 -11.74
C ALA A 188 -11.04 -2.92 -12.48
N THR A 189 -11.98 -3.55 -11.77
CA THR A 189 -12.97 -4.47 -12.35
C THR A 189 -14.30 -3.81 -12.69
N ALA A 190 -14.42 -2.50 -12.42
CA ALA A 190 -15.68 -1.75 -12.49
C ALA A 190 -16.81 -2.37 -11.64
N LEU A 191 -16.45 -3.15 -10.62
CA LEU A 191 -17.36 -3.52 -9.55
C LEU A 191 -17.40 -2.32 -8.61
N SER A 192 -18.53 -1.63 -8.49
CA SER A 192 -18.64 -0.57 -7.47
C SER A 192 -18.47 -1.22 -6.09
N PRO A 193 -17.53 -0.76 -5.24
CA PRO A 193 -17.67 -1.02 -3.83
C PRO A 193 -19.02 -0.41 -3.41
N ALA A 194 -19.91 -1.20 -2.81
CA ALA A 194 -21.23 -0.71 -2.45
C ALA A 194 -21.16 0.42 -1.38
N ASP A 195 -20.04 0.49 -0.65
CA ASP A 195 -19.99 1.20 0.64
C ASP A 195 -18.75 2.13 0.81
N THR A 196 -17.93 2.39 -0.21
CA THR A 196 -16.78 3.33 -0.13
C THR A 196 -17.00 4.55 -1.00
N PHE A 197 -17.11 5.73 -0.39
CA PHE A 197 -17.30 7.00 -1.08
C PHE A 197 -15.94 7.72 -1.31
N PRO A 198 -15.70 8.30 -2.50
CA PRO A 198 -14.55 9.17 -2.77
C PRO A 198 -14.74 10.58 -2.19
#